data_AF-A0A1U9KMI3-F1
#
_entry.id   AF-A0A1U9KMI3-F1
#
_cell.length_a   1.000
_cell.length_b   1.000
_cell.length_c   1.000
_cell.angle_alpha   90.00
_cell.angle_beta   90.00
_cell.angle_gamma   90.00
#
_symmetry.space_group_name_H-M   'P 1'
#
loop_
_entity.id
_entity.type
_entity.pdbx_description
1 polymer ?
#
loop_
_entity_poly.entity_id
_entity_poly.type
_entity_poly.pdbx_seq_one_letter_code
_entity_poly.pdbx_strand_id
1 'polypeptide(L)'
;MSVRLFHNALLERMTFMPMSWFLSVWSVLLAVVAWQCGSLPILQAIALAVSGFVLWTLIEYLAHRFLFHLDLKSKWGQQFIFLIHGNHHADPNDRMRNMMPLIVTIPIAALIWFALIRVLGPSGNAAFLGFVSGYFTYDLVHYAGHQSRSRNRILTYLRRHHLKHHFAVPEHNFAITAVFWDRLFGTQAPHHRR
;
A
#
# COMPACT_ATOMS: atom_id res chain seq x y z
N MET A 1 18.61 -9.25 -10.69
CA MET A 1 18.95 -9.89 -9.40
C MET A 1 18.59 -8.89 -8.33
N SER A 2 17.78 -9.28 -7.35
CA SER A 2 17.28 -8.37 -6.31
C SER A 2 18.44 -7.73 -5.52
N VAL A 3 18.29 -6.45 -5.14
CA VAL A 3 19.25 -5.76 -4.28
C VAL A 3 19.35 -6.47 -2.93
N ARG A 4 20.56 -6.73 -2.43
CA ARG A 4 20.74 -7.38 -1.13
C ARG A 4 20.59 -6.36 0.00
N LEU A 5 19.69 -6.61 0.96
CA LEU A 5 19.40 -5.69 2.06
C LEU A 5 20.11 -6.09 3.35
N PHE A 6 20.26 -7.39 3.60
CA PHE A 6 20.88 -7.95 4.79
C PHE A 6 21.94 -9.00 4.44
N HIS A 7 23.01 -9.02 5.23
CA HIS A 7 24.00 -10.10 5.17
C HIS A 7 23.42 -11.41 5.73
N ASN A 8 22.59 -11.31 6.78
CA ASN A 8 21.91 -12.45 7.38
C ASN A 8 20.82 -13.01 6.44
N ALA A 9 20.89 -14.30 6.12
CA ALA A 9 19.99 -14.94 5.17
C ALA A 9 18.53 -15.01 5.64
N LEU A 10 18.29 -15.10 6.95
CA LEU A 10 16.93 -15.11 7.51
C LEU A 10 16.29 -13.72 7.38
N LEU A 11 16.99 -12.67 7.81
CA LEU A 11 16.52 -11.29 7.68
C LEU A 11 16.27 -10.94 6.21
N GLU A 12 17.17 -11.35 5.31
CA GLU A 12 17.00 -11.15 3.88
C GLU A 12 15.71 -11.80 3.35
N ARG A 13 15.44 -13.05 3.72
CA ARG A 13 14.20 -13.76 3.32
C ARG A 13 12.94 -13.11 3.91
N MET A 14 13.01 -12.55 5.11
CA MET A 14 11.88 -11.85 5.74
C MET A 14 11.48 -10.57 4.99
N THR A 15 12.34 -10.04 4.11
CA THR A 15 11.99 -8.89 3.25
C THR A 15 11.18 -9.27 2.01
N PHE A 16 11.07 -10.57 1.69
CA PHE A 16 10.36 -11.00 0.49
C PHE A 16 8.85 -11.07 0.69
N MET A 17 8.13 -10.64 -0.34
CA MET A 17 6.68 -10.72 -0.42
C MET A 17 6.26 -11.33 -1.76
N PRO A 18 6.27 -12.67 -1.90
CA PRO A 18 5.73 -13.32 -3.09
C PRO A 18 4.24 -13.06 -3.25
N MET A 19 3.81 -12.82 -4.50
CA MET A 19 2.40 -12.61 -4.84
C MET A 19 1.50 -13.74 -4.33
N SER A 20 1.96 -14.99 -4.35
CA SER A 20 1.19 -16.12 -3.80
C SER A 20 0.95 -15.98 -2.30
N TRP A 21 1.97 -15.61 -1.53
CA TRP A 21 1.84 -15.39 -0.09
C TRP A 21 0.92 -14.20 0.20
N PHE A 22 1.04 -13.13 -0.60
CA PHE A 22 0.16 -11.96 -0.50
C PHE A 22 -1.30 -12.36 -0.71
N LEU A 23 -1.61 -12.99 -1.84
CA LEU A 23 -2.97 -13.40 -2.17
C LEU A 23 -3.54 -14.35 -1.11
N SER A 24 -2.79 -15.37 -0.70
CA SER A 24 -3.25 -16.35 0.28
C SER A 24 -3.53 -15.73 1.65
N VAL A 25 -2.57 -15.00 2.22
CA VAL A 25 -2.72 -14.46 3.59
C VAL A 25 -3.81 -13.41 3.65
N TRP A 26 -3.80 -12.46 2.71
CA TRP A 26 -4.75 -11.34 2.75
C TRP A 26 -6.17 -11.76 2.34
N SER A 27 -6.32 -12.73 1.43
CA SER A 27 -7.66 -13.24 1.09
C SER A 27 -8.27 -14.01 2.25
N VAL A 28 -7.47 -14.80 2.98
CA VAL A 28 -7.94 -15.47 4.20
C VAL A 28 -8.32 -14.44 5.27
N LEU A 29 -7.48 -13.42 5.50
CA LEU A 29 -7.80 -12.35 6.47
C LEU A 29 -9.11 -11.63 6.10
N LEU A 30 -9.27 -11.25 4.83
CA LEU A 30 -10.50 -10.60 4.35
C LEU A 30 -11.73 -11.49 4.56
N ALA A 31 -11.64 -12.79 4.27
CA ALA A 31 -12.74 -13.73 4.50
C ALA A 31 -13.09 -13.86 6.00
N VAL A 32 -12.08 -13.95 6.87
CA VAL A 32 -12.27 -14.03 8.32
C VAL A 32 -12.93 -12.75 8.87
N VAL A 33 -12.46 -11.57 8.46
CA VAL A 33 -13.04 -10.30 8.92
C VAL A 33 -14.44 -10.10 8.36
N ALA A 34 -14.69 -10.47 7.10
CA ALA A 34 -16.02 -10.42 6.50
C ALA A 34 -17.03 -11.31 7.24
N TRP A 35 -16.61 -12.52 7.64
CA TRP A 35 -17.44 -13.40 8.46
C TRP A 35 -17.83 -12.76 9.80
N GLN A 36 -16.91 -12.03 10.45
CA GLN A 36 -17.18 -11.33 11.70
C GLN A 36 -18.14 -10.13 11.54
N CYS A 37 -18.42 -9.68 10.32
CA CYS A 37 -19.37 -8.60 10.05
C CYS A 37 -20.82 -9.10 9.88
N GLY A 38 -21.06 -10.41 9.87
CA GLY A 38 -22.36 -11.00 9.49
C GLY A 38 -23.54 -10.64 10.39
N SER A 39 -23.28 -10.17 11.62
CA SER A 39 -24.33 -9.74 12.56
C SER A 39 -24.70 -8.26 12.45
N LEU A 40 -24.00 -7.47 11.63
CA LEU A 40 -24.27 -6.04 11.48
C LEU A 40 -25.40 -5.78 10.48
N PRO A 41 -26.23 -4.75 10.70
CA PRO A 41 -27.13 -4.24 9.67
C PRO A 41 -26.36 -3.90 8.38
N ILE A 42 -26.87 -4.34 7.24
CA ILE A 42 -26.13 -4.28 5.96
C ILE A 42 -25.69 -2.86 5.59
N LEU A 43 -26.54 -1.85 5.83
CA LEU A 43 -26.23 -0.46 5.51
C LEU A 43 -25.11 0.09 6.42
N GLN A 44 -25.12 -0.30 7.70
CA GLN A 44 -24.05 0.07 8.64
C GLN A 44 -22.72 -0.60 8.24
N ALA A 45 -22.76 -1.88 7.90
CA ALA A 45 -21.57 -2.61 7.45
C ALA A 45 -20.96 -1.97 6.18
N ILE A 46 -21.80 -1.66 5.18
CA ILE A 46 -21.37 -0.99 3.94
C ILE A 46 -20.79 0.39 4.25
N ALA A 47 -21.47 1.21 5.05
CA ALA A 47 -21.00 2.56 5.37
C ALA A 47 -19.64 2.55 6.08
N LEU A 48 -19.44 1.64 7.03
CA LEU A 48 -18.17 1.48 7.74
C LEU A 48 -17.08 0.94 6.84
N ALA A 49 -17.38 -0.05 6.00
CA ALA A 49 -16.42 -0.58 5.03
C ALA A 49 -15.99 0.47 3.99
N VAL A 50 -16.91 1.27 3.46
CA VAL A 50 -16.57 2.38 2.56
C VAL A 50 -15.70 3.40 3.29
N SER A 51 -16.04 3.74 4.54
CA SER A 51 -15.23 4.67 5.35
C SER A 51 -13.81 4.14 5.58
N GLY A 52 -13.67 2.85 5.90
CA GLY A 52 -12.36 2.21 6.05
C GLY A 52 -11.55 2.19 4.77
N PHE A 53 -12.19 1.92 3.62
CA PHE A 53 -11.53 1.96 2.32
C PHE A 53 -11.03 3.37 1.98
N VAL A 54 -11.86 4.39 2.19
CA VAL A 54 -11.47 5.79 1.99
C VAL A 54 -10.31 6.16 2.92
N LEU A 55 -10.38 5.76 4.20
CA LEU A 55 -9.30 5.96 5.16
C LEU A 55 -7.99 5.32 4.67
N TRP A 56 -8.03 4.09 4.14
CA TRP A 56 -6.85 3.47 3.53
C TRP A 56 -6.27 4.36 2.42
N THR A 57 -7.08 4.85 1.48
CA THR A 57 -6.54 5.65 0.36
C THR A 57 -5.86 6.94 0.83
N LEU A 58 -6.33 7.52 1.95
CA LEU A 58 -5.68 8.67 2.57
C LEU A 58 -4.35 8.25 3.23
N ILE A 59 -4.33 7.14 3.96
CA ILE A 59 -3.11 6.60 4.57
C ILE A 59 -2.08 6.21 3.52
N GLU A 60 -2.48 5.61 2.40
CA GLU A 60 -1.64 5.35 1.24
C GLU A 60 -0.92 6.63 0.80
N TYR A 61 -1.69 7.70 0.54
CA TYR A 61 -1.13 8.98 0.11
C TYR A 61 -0.17 9.57 1.15
N LEU A 62 -0.60 9.63 2.42
CA LEU A 62 0.19 10.23 3.49
C LEU A 62 1.47 9.44 3.79
N ALA A 63 1.38 8.11 3.86
CA ALA A 63 2.54 7.26 4.08
C ALA A 63 3.52 7.37 2.92
N HIS A 64 3.03 7.31 1.68
CA HIS A 64 3.92 7.42 0.53
C HIS A 64 4.63 8.78 0.50
N ARG A 65 3.90 9.88 0.69
CA ARG A 65 4.49 11.23 0.67
C ARG A 65 5.40 11.52 1.86
N PHE A 66 4.94 11.26 3.08
CA PHE A 66 5.59 11.78 4.30
C PHE A 66 6.42 10.75 5.05
N LEU A 67 6.21 9.45 4.84
CA LEU A 67 7.01 8.39 5.48
C LEU A 67 7.99 7.78 4.49
N PHE A 68 7.53 7.34 3.32
CA PHE A 68 8.35 6.61 2.35
C PHE A 68 9.34 7.50 1.61
N HIS A 69 9.02 8.78 1.43
CA HIS A 69 9.91 9.81 0.86
C HIS A 69 10.48 10.76 1.92
N LEU A 70 10.50 10.35 3.19
CA LEU A 70 11.08 11.18 4.26
C LEU A 70 12.61 11.29 4.09
N ASP A 71 13.12 12.52 3.95
CA ASP A 71 14.55 12.79 3.81
C ASP A 71 15.25 12.87 5.18
N LEU A 72 15.67 11.71 5.69
CA LEU A 72 16.45 11.61 6.92
C LEU A 72 17.96 11.76 6.64
N LYS A 73 18.63 12.62 7.43
CA LYS A 73 20.09 12.87 7.27
C LYS A 73 21.00 11.87 7.99
N SER A 74 20.47 11.14 8.98
CA SER A 74 21.26 10.14 9.71
C SER A 74 21.42 8.87 8.87
N LYS A 75 22.58 8.19 9.02
CA LYS A 75 22.84 6.93 8.30
C LYS A 75 21.76 5.87 8.56
N TRP A 76 21.35 5.72 9.82
CA TRP A 76 20.28 4.82 10.22
C TRP A 76 18.93 5.20 9.59
N GLY A 77 18.62 6.49 9.53
CA GLY A 77 17.41 6.98 8.88
C GLY A 77 17.39 6.66 7.38
N GLN A 78 18.49 6.94 6.68
CA GLN A 78 18.63 6.62 5.25
C GLN A 78 18.47 5.12 4.99
N GLN A 79 19.07 4.27 5.82
CA GLN A 79 18.92 2.82 5.74
C GLN A 79 17.49 2.36 5.97
N PHE A 80 16.79 2.96 6.94
CA PHE A 80 15.39 2.68 7.21
C PHE A 80 14.49 3.05 6.02
N ILE A 81 14.66 4.24 5.47
CA ILE A 81 13.91 4.70 4.28
C ILE A 81 14.22 3.83 3.06
N PHE A 82 15.49 3.44 2.88
CA PHE A 82 15.87 2.51 1.83
C PHE A 82 15.20 1.14 2.00
N LEU A 83 15.14 0.62 3.23
CA LEU A 83 14.50 -0.66 3.54
C LEU A 83 12.99 -0.65 3.24
N ILE A 84 12.28 0.43 3.58
CA ILE A 84 10.81 0.48 3.41
C ILE A 84 10.39 0.96 2.02
N HIS A 85 11.23 1.67 1.27
CA HIS A 85 10.82 2.20 -0.03
C HIS A 85 11.96 2.46 -1.02
N GLY A 86 13.12 2.94 -0.58
CA GLY A 86 14.21 3.29 -1.50
C GLY A 86 14.73 2.11 -2.33
N ASN A 87 14.69 0.88 -1.79
CA ASN A 87 15.01 -0.33 -2.54
C ASN A 87 14.06 -0.56 -3.74
N HIS A 88 12.78 -0.21 -3.58
CA HIS A 88 11.80 -0.31 -4.65
C HIS A 88 12.06 0.74 -5.75
N HIS A 89 12.46 1.96 -5.39
CA HIS A 89 12.92 2.94 -6.38
C HIS A 89 14.21 2.52 -7.09
N ALA A 90 15.11 1.83 -6.39
CA ALA A 90 16.37 1.35 -6.96
C ALA A 90 16.18 0.16 -7.93
N ASP A 91 15.29 -0.78 -7.61
CA ASP A 91 14.93 -1.90 -8.49
C ASP A 91 13.40 -2.08 -8.56
N PRO A 92 12.68 -1.27 -9.37
CA PRO A 92 11.22 -1.33 -9.46
C PRO A 92 10.72 -2.64 -10.07
N ASN A 93 11.59 -3.38 -10.76
CA ASN A 93 11.24 -4.65 -11.38
C ASN A 93 11.42 -5.85 -10.43
N ASP A 94 11.94 -5.67 -9.22
CA ASP A 94 12.06 -6.74 -8.22
C ASP A 94 10.67 -7.22 -7.77
N ARG A 95 10.26 -8.37 -8.29
CA ARG A 95 8.97 -9.00 -7.96
C ARG A 95 8.86 -9.44 -6.51
N MET A 96 9.98 -9.60 -5.80
CA MET A 96 9.96 -10.06 -4.42
C MET A 96 9.89 -8.93 -3.41
N ARG A 97 10.15 -7.68 -3.83
CA ARG A 97 10.18 -6.50 -2.93
C ARG A 97 9.38 -5.32 -3.44
N ASN A 98 8.43 -5.58 -4.32
CA ASN A 98 7.49 -4.57 -4.78
C ASN A 98 6.45 -4.21 -3.69
N MET A 99 6.06 -5.21 -2.88
CA MET A 99 5.10 -5.06 -1.78
C MET A 99 5.81 -5.13 -0.43
N MET A 100 5.20 -4.53 0.59
CA MET A 100 5.70 -4.64 1.96
C MET A 100 5.56 -6.08 2.49
N PRO A 101 6.60 -6.62 3.17
CA PRO A 101 6.59 -7.99 3.66
C PRO A 101 5.64 -8.18 4.86
N LEU A 102 5.18 -9.41 5.06
CA LEU A 102 4.25 -9.78 6.14
C LEU A 102 4.75 -9.41 7.54
N ILE A 103 6.06 -9.45 7.77
CA ILE A 103 6.66 -9.08 9.07
C ILE A 103 6.38 -7.61 9.44
N VAL A 104 6.12 -6.75 8.44
CA VAL A 104 5.75 -5.35 8.64
C VAL A 104 4.23 -5.21 8.61
N THR A 105 3.57 -5.80 7.61
CA THR A 105 2.16 -5.51 7.33
C THR A 105 1.20 -6.19 8.29
N ILE A 106 1.52 -7.39 8.81
CA ILE A 106 0.68 -8.07 9.81
C ILE A 106 0.63 -7.32 11.16
N PRO A 107 1.77 -6.91 11.77
CA PRO A 107 1.72 -6.09 12.99
C PRO A 107 0.97 -4.77 12.83
N ILE A 108 1.16 -4.08 11.70
CA ILE A 108 0.45 -2.82 11.41
C ILE A 108 -1.06 -3.08 11.27
N ALA A 109 -1.45 -4.12 10.53
CA ALA A 109 -2.85 -4.49 10.37
C ALA A 109 -3.50 -4.85 11.72
N ALA A 110 -2.81 -5.60 12.58
CA ALA A 110 -3.27 -5.93 13.92
C ALA A 110 -3.47 -4.68 14.80
N LEU A 111 -2.52 -3.73 14.74
CA LEU A 111 -2.63 -2.46 15.46
C LEU A 111 -3.84 -1.64 15.01
N ILE A 112 -4.04 -1.53 13.69
CA ILE A 112 -5.17 -0.80 13.11
C ILE A 112 -6.50 -1.49 13.44
N TRP A 113 -6.57 -2.82 13.33
CA TRP A 113 -7.74 -3.58 13.74
C TRP A 113 -8.08 -3.33 15.21
N PHE A 114 -7.08 -3.45 16.10
CA PHE A 114 -7.28 -3.19 17.52
C PHE A 114 -7.79 -1.77 17.77
N ALA A 115 -7.19 -0.75 17.15
CA ALA A 115 -7.64 0.64 17.27
C ALA A 115 -9.10 0.82 16.82
N LEU A 116 -9.48 0.23 15.68
CA LEU A 116 -10.85 0.30 15.16
C LEU A 116 -11.85 -0.41 16.08
N ILE A 117 -11.50 -1.57 16.62
CA ILE A 117 -12.34 -2.28 17.61
C ILE A 117 -12.47 -1.45 18.89
N ARG A 118 -11.41 -0.77 19.33
CA ARG A 118 -11.46 0.06 20.54
C ARG A 118 -12.37 1.28 20.37
N VAL A 119 -12.42 1.87 19.18
CA VAL A 119 -13.22 3.07 18.88
C VAL A 119 -14.66 2.73 18.52
N LEU A 120 -14.87 1.69 17.70
CA LEU A 120 -16.16 1.37 17.08
C LEU A 120 -16.83 0.12 17.67
N GLY A 121 -16.21 -0.52 18.67
CA GLY A 121 -16.65 -1.80 19.19
C GLY A 121 -16.59 -2.92 18.14
N PRO A 122 -17.47 -3.93 18.21
CA PRO A 122 -17.52 -5.02 17.22
C PRO A 122 -17.72 -4.54 15.78
N SER A 123 -18.39 -3.39 15.59
CA SER A 123 -18.59 -2.76 14.27
C SER A 123 -17.27 -2.31 13.62
N GLY A 124 -16.18 -2.19 14.40
CA GLY A 124 -14.84 -1.93 13.89
C GLY A 124 -14.35 -2.96 12.88
N ASN A 125 -14.88 -4.20 12.90
CA ASN A 125 -14.59 -5.20 11.89
C ASN A 125 -15.01 -4.77 10.48
N ALA A 126 -16.15 -4.09 10.32
CA ALA A 126 -16.60 -3.60 9.01
C ALA A 126 -15.69 -2.48 8.49
N ALA A 127 -15.28 -1.56 9.36
CA ALA A 127 -14.31 -0.53 9.00
C ALA A 127 -12.94 -1.15 8.63
N PHE A 128 -12.49 -2.13 9.41
CA PHE A 128 -11.23 -2.83 9.14
C PHE A 128 -11.28 -3.63 7.84
N LEU A 129 -12.41 -4.29 7.53
CA LEU A 129 -12.62 -4.97 6.25
C LEU A 129 -12.42 -4.01 5.08
N GLY A 130 -13.02 -2.82 5.17
CA GLY A 130 -12.83 -1.75 4.19
C GLY A 130 -11.38 -1.32 4.04
N PHE A 131 -10.72 -1.07 5.17
CA PHE A 131 -9.33 -0.64 5.22
C PHE A 131 -8.39 -1.66 4.58
N VAL A 132 -8.51 -2.94 4.95
CA VAL A 132 -7.69 -4.03 4.38
C VAL A 132 -8.03 -4.27 2.92
N SER A 133 -9.30 -4.11 2.51
CA SER A 133 -9.68 -4.20 1.08
C SER A 133 -9.02 -3.10 0.26
N GLY A 134 -8.91 -1.89 0.82
CA GLY A 134 -8.13 -0.80 0.25
C GLY A 134 -6.67 -1.17 0.07
N TYR A 135 -6.02 -1.63 1.15
CA TYR A 135 -4.62 -2.08 1.12
C TYR A 135 -4.38 -3.19 0.10
N PHE A 136 -5.25 -4.19 0.09
CA PHE A 136 -5.19 -5.31 -0.84
C PHE A 136 -5.27 -4.84 -2.29
N THR A 137 -6.19 -3.93 -2.58
CA THR A 137 -6.35 -3.32 -3.91
C THR A 137 -5.12 -2.49 -4.30
N TYR A 138 -4.59 -1.71 -3.36
CA TYR A 138 -3.39 -0.90 -3.55
C TYR A 138 -2.19 -1.74 -3.99
N ASP A 139 -1.85 -2.78 -3.25
CA ASP A 139 -0.66 -3.59 -3.56
C ASP A 139 -0.82 -4.35 -4.88
N LEU A 140 -2.04 -4.79 -5.22
CA LEU A 140 -2.31 -5.39 -6.53
C LEU A 140 -2.14 -4.38 -7.68
N VAL A 141 -2.67 -3.16 -7.53
CA VAL A 141 -2.54 -2.10 -8.54
C VAL A 141 -1.08 -1.68 -8.67
N HIS A 142 -0.38 -1.49 -7.56
CA HIS A 142 1.03 -1.14 -7.50
C HIS A 142 1.89 -2.18 -8.21
N TYR A 143 1.73 -3.45 -7.83
CA TYR A 143 2.46 -4.56 -8.44
C TYR A 143 2.14 -4.70 -9.92
N ALA A 144 0.86 -4.62 -10.32
CA ALA A 144 0.48 -4.67 -11.73
C ALA A 144 1.08 -3.50 -12.52
N GLY A 145 1.17 -2.31 -11.93
CA GLY A 145 1.76 -1.11 -12.52
C GLY A 145 3.20 -1.32 -12.98
N HIS A 146 4.00 -2.03 -12.18
CA HIS A 146 5.37 -2.38 -12.53
C HIS A 146 5.44 -3.61 -13.43
N GLN A 147 4.73 -4.67 -13.05
CA GLN A 147 4.98 -6.03 -13.55
C GLN A 147 4.13 -6.44 -14.76
N SER A 148 3.06 -5.70 -15.08
CA SER A 148 2.10 -6.10 -16.12
C SER A 148 1.71 -4.97 -17.05
N ARG A 149 1.71 -5.25 -18.37
CA ARG A 149 1.16 -4.35 -19.39
C ARG A 149 -0.32 -4.65 -19.58
N SER A 150 -1.15 -4.12 -18.68
CA SER A 150 -2.61 -4.24 -18.80
C SER A 150 -3.14 -3.39 -19.95
N ARG A 151 -4.17 -3.89 -20.66
CA ARG A 151 -4.96 -3.10 -21.63
C ARG A 151 -6.11 -2.33 -20.98
N ASN A 152 -6.34 -2.53 -19.68
CA ASN A 152 -7.36 -1.80 -18.93
C ASN A 152 -6.97 -0.32 -18.86
N ARG A 153 -7.90 0.57 -19.22
CA ARG A 153 -7.66 2.03 -19.28
C ARG A 153 -7.30 2.62 -17.91
N ILE A 154 -7.96 2.18 -16.85
CA ILE A 154 -7.71 2.64 -15.47
C ILE A 154 -6.31 2.22 -15.04
N LEU A 155 -5.98 0.92 -15.15
CA LEU A 155 -4.64 0.45 -14.78
C LEU A 155 -3.53 1.09 -15.62
N THR A 156 -3.78 1.34 -16.91
CA THR A 156 -2.84 2.05 -17.78
C THR A 156 -2.61 3.49 -17.30
N TYR A 157 -3.68 4.18 -16.90
CA TYR A 157 -3.60 5.53 -16.37
C TYR A 157 -2.82 5.57 -15.04
N LEU A 158 -3.18 4.72 -14.08
CA LEU A 158 -2.51 4.63 -12.78
C LEU A 158 -1.03 4.23 -12.95
N ARG A 159 -0.74 3.27 -13.83
CA ARG A 159 0.63 2.91 -14.21
C ARG A 159 1.40 4.12 -14.73
N ARG A 160 0.86 4.89 -15.68
CA ARG A 160 1.56 6.07 -16.21
C ARG A 160 1.78 7.14 -15.14
N HIS A 161 0.79 7.36 -14.29
CA HIS A 161 0.88 8.29 -13.16
C HIS A 161 2.06 7.92 -12.23
N HIS A 162 2.12 6.65 -11.84
CA HIS A 162 3.12 6.12 -10.93
C HIS A 162 4.52 5.95 -11.55
N LEU A 163 4.64 5.51 -12.80
CA LEU A 163 5.95 5.44 -13.46
C LEU A 163 6.56 6.83 -13.68
N LYS A 164 5.72 7.88 -13.83
CA LYS A 164 6.21 9.25 -13.85
C LYS A 164 6.86 9.62 -12.52
N HIS A 165 6.26 9.22 -11.40
CA HIS A 165 6.85 9.37 -10.06
C HIS A 165 8.23 8.69 -9.99
N HIS A 166 8.34 7.42 -10.39
CA HIS A 166 9.62 6.71 -10.36
C HIS A 166 10.74 7.34 -11.19
N PHE A 167 10.43 7.80 -12.41
CA PHE A 167 11.47 8.07 -13.41
C PHE A 167 11.61 9.54 -13.84
N ALA A 168 10.66 10.40 -13.49
CA ALA A 168 10.65 11.78 -13.96
C ALA A 168 10.42 12.81 -12.85
N VAL A 169 9.55 12.53 -11.90
CA VAL A 169 9.11 13.48 -10.87
C VAL A 169 8.92 12.79 -9.50
N PRO A 170 10.00 12.34 -8.83
CA PRO A 170 9.89 11.64 -7.55
C PRO A 170 9.17 12.44 -6.46
N GLU A 171 9.21 13.77 -6.53
CA GLU A 171 8.54 14.66 -5.56
C GLU A 171 7.03 14.88 -5.84
N HIS A 172 6.44 14.16 -6.80
CA HIS A 172 5.05 14.31 -7.23
C HIS A 172 4.39 12.94 -7.44
N ASN A 173 3.07 12.91 -7.63
CA ASN A 173 2.30 11.71 -7.96
C ASN A 173 2.44 10.60 -6.92
N PHE A 174 2.23 10.92 -5.64
CA PHE A 174 2.38 9.98 -4.54
C PHE A 174 1.24 8.95 -4.46
N ALA A 175 0.01 9.30 -4.85
CA ALA A 175 -1.07 8.32 -4.83
C ALA A 175 -0.91 7.30 -5.97
N ILE A 176 -1.10 6.03 -5.64
CA ILE A 176 -1.02 4.90 -6.57
C ILE A 176 -2.41 4.50 -7.04
N THR A 177 -3.39 4.49 -6.14
CA THR A 177 -4.79 4.14 -6.46
C THR A 177 -5.65 5.39 -6.61
N ALA A 178 -5.74 6.19 -5.54
CA ALA A 178 -6.62 7.33 -5.42
C ALA A 178 -5.90 8.64 -5.81
N VAL A 179 -5.53 8.77 -7.09
CA VAL A 179 -4.75 9.91 -7.61
C VAL A 179 -5.40 11.29 -7.43
N PHE A 180 -6.65 11.34 -6.99
CA PHE A 180 -7.29 12.60 -6.64
C PHE A 180 -6.63 13.25 -5.42
N TRP A 181 -6.02 12.48 -4.50
CA TRP A 181 -5.29 13.04 -3.35
C TRP A 181 -4.14 13.93 -3.81
N ASP A 182 -3.44 13.56 -4.89
CA ASP A 182 -2.41 14.42 -5.49
C ASP A 182 -2.97 15.73 -6.04
N ARG A 183 -4.19 15.74 -6.55
CA ARG A 183 -4.85 16.98 -7.01
C ARG A 183 -5.26 17.84 -5.83
N LEU A 184 -5.88 17.22 -4.84
CA LEU A 184 -6.39 17.90 -3.65
C LEU A 184 -5.27 18.56 -2.85
N PHE A 185 -4.13 17.89 -2.73
CA PHE A 185 -2.96 18.37 -1.96
C PHE A 185 -1.87 19.02 -2.83
N GLY A 186 -2.15 19.26 -4.12
CA GLY A 186 -1.25 20.00 -5.00
C GLY A 186 0.07 19.29 -5.34
N THR A 187 0.11 17.96 -5.32
CA THR A 187 1.29 17.14 -5.66
C THR A 187 1.16 16.43 -7.01
N GLN A 188 0.13 16.74 -7.80
CA GLN A 188 0.01 16.22 -9.16
C GLN A 188 1.09 16.83 -10.05
N ALA A 189 1.89 15.98 -10.71
CA ALA A 189 2.94 16.43 -11.60
C ALA A 189 2.37 17.23 -12.78
N PRO A 190 2.99 18.37 -13.16
CA PRO A 190 2.54 19.19 -14.27
C PRO A 190 2.42 18.38 -15.56
N HIS A 191 1.35 18.62 -16.33
CA HIS A 191 1.31 18.15 -17.71
C HIS A 191 2.28 19.00 -18.53
N HIS A 192 3.51 18.50 -18.75
CA HIS A 192 4.33 19.02 -19.84
C HIS A 192 3.59 18.70 -21.14
N ARG A 193 2.94 19.71 -21.73
CA ARG A 193 2.54 19.68 -23.13
C ARG A 193 3.83 19.53 -23.92
N ARG A 194 3.96 18.42 -24.64
CA ARG A 194 4.91 18.33 -25.75
C ARG A 194 4.45 19.26 -26.85
#